data_AF-A0A3D8IIV6-F1
#
_entry.id   AF-A0A3D8IIV6-F1
#
_cell.length_a   1.000
_cell.length_b   1.000
_cell.length_c   1.000
_cell.angle_alpha   90.00
_cell.angle_beta   90.00
_cell.angle_gamma   90.00
#
_symmetry.space_group_name_H-M   'P 1'
#
loop_
_entity.id
_entity.type
_entity.pdbx_description
1 polymer ?
#
loop_
_entity_poly.entity_id
_entity_poly.type
_entity_poly.pdbx_seq_one_letter_code
_entity_poly.pdbx_strand_id
1 'polypeptide(L)'
;MKSNFKKSFKDKICIISGGDGGGGKTYYCDYKFCATSFVMICDFKKEFKGKIDKYAKYYISIIISERLFKTVAHGMGISEVPTVSIKLPIKSDGELDFSFMSNYVKKFDFAKFL
;
A
#
# COMPACT_ATOMS: atom_id res chain seq x y z
N MET A 1 -6.54 27.34 13.12
CA MET A 1 -5.82 26.06 12.98
C MET A 1 -4.70 26.23 11.96
N LYS A 2 -3.44 26.36 12.38
CA LYS A 2 -2.29 26.35 11.45
C LYS A 2 -1.81 24.91 11.32
N SER A 3 -2.33 24.16 10.34
CA SER A 3 -1.80 22.83 10.03
C SER A 3 -0.45 23.00 9.32
N ASN A 4 0.63 22.63 10.02
CA ASN A 4 1.99 22.59 9.51
C ASN A 4 2.13 21.48 8.44
N PHE A 5 1.73 21.76 7.20
CA PHE A 5 1.96 20.87 6.07
C PHE A 5 3.40 21.00 5.56
N LYS A 6 4.38 20.50 6.33
CA LYS A 6 5.80 20.47 5.88
C LYS A 6 6.36 19.06 5.63
N LYS A 7 5.60 18.00 5.93
CA LYS A 7 6.09 16.63 5.74
C LYS A 7 5.65 16.09 4.38
N SER A 8 6.61 15.99 3.46
CA SER A 8 6.45 15.27 2.21
C SER A 8 6.89 13.82 2.36
N PHE A 9 6.22 12.92 1.65
CA PHE A 9 6.52 11.49 1.58
C PHE A 9 6.90 11.09 0.16
N LYS A 10 7.60 9.97 0.02
CA LYS A 10 7.93 9.31 -1.25
C LYS A 10 8.13 7.82 -0.96
N ASP A 11 7.82 6.96 -1.92
CA ASP A 11 8.02 5.51 -1.85
C ASP A 11 7.31 4.92 -0.63
N LYS A 12 5.98 5.09 -0.60
CA LYS A 12 5.10 4.65 0.49
C LYS A 12 3.87 3.93 -0.04
N ILE A 13 3.31 3.07 0.81
CA ILE A 13 1.95 2.57 0.63
C ILE A 13 1.01 3.51 1.38
N CYS A 14 -0.07 3.90 0.74
CA CYS A 14 -1.10 4.76 1.30
C CYS A 14 -2.39 3.96 1.43
N ILE A 15 -3.03 4.05 2.60
CA ILE A 15 -4.35 3.46 2.86
C ILE A 15 -5.32 4.60 3.18
N ILE A 16 -6.44 4.66 2.46
CA ILE A 16 -7.51 5.62 2.75
C ILE A 16 -8.32 5.11 3.94
N SER A 17 -8.34 5.89 5.03
CA SER A 17 -8.96 5.45 6.28
C SER A 17 -10.49 5.54 6.29
N GLY A 18 -11.09 6.29 5.38
CA GLY A 18 -12.54 6.46 5.29
C GLY A 18 -12.93 7.29 4.06
N GLY A 19 -14.17 7.15 3.63
CA GLY A 19 -14.75 7.93 2.53
C GLY A 19 -15.87 7.18 1.80
N ASP A 20 -16.72 7.92 1.09
CA ASP A 20 -17.86 7.37 0.34
C ASP A 20 -17.36 6.65 -0.93
N GLY A 21 -17.09 5.36 -0.78
CA GLY A 21 -16.59 4.47 -1.84
C GLY A 21 -15.05 4.36 -1.91
N GLY A 22 -14.32 5.13 -1.10
CA GLY A 22 -12.85 5.12 -1.05
C GLY A 22 -12.25 4.41 0.16
N GLY A 23 -13.05 4.08 1.18
CA GLY A 23 -12.58 3.44 2.40
C GLY A 23 -11.79 2.16 2.12
N GLY A 24 -10.59 2.04 2.70
CA GLY A 24 -9.73 0.87 2.57
C GLY A 24 -8.97 0.78 1.25
N LYS A 25 -9.24 1.69 0.29
CA LYS A 25 -8.46 1.77 -0.95
C LYS A 25 -6.99 1.97 -0.61
N THR A 26 -6.16 1.08 -1.16
CA THR A 26 -4.73 1.06 -0.88
C THR A 26 -3.95 1.17 -2.19
N TYR A 27 -2.94 2.03 -2.21
CA TYR A 27 -2.13 2.27 -3.41
C TYR A 27 -0.68 2.58 -3.04
N TYR A 28 0.22 2.24 -3.96
CA TYR A 28 1.64 2.57 -3.85
C TYR A 28 1.92 3.93 -4.51
N CYS A 29 2.65 4.81 -3.81
CA CYS A 29 3.10 6.11 -4.30
C CYS A 29 4.62 6.12 -4.45
N ASP A 30 5.09 6.13 -5.69
CA ASP A 30 6.49 6.22 -6.08
C ASP A 30 7.00 7.67 -6.23
N TYR A 31 6.08 8.63 -6.39
CA TYR A 31 6.35 10.06 -6.49
C TYR A 31 6.31 10.78 -5.12
N LYS A 32 6.76 12.04 -5.10
CA LYS A 32 6.75 12.90 -3.89
C LYS A 32 5.34 13.46 -3.67
N PHE A 33 4.79 13.33 -2.47
CA PHE A 33 3.43 13.78 -2.16
C PHE A 33 3.30 14.31 -0.73
N CYS A 34 2.19 14.99 -0.47
CA CYS A 34 1.73 15.36 0.87
C CYS A 34 0.43 14.61 1.16
N ALA A 35 0.16 14.35 2.43
CA ALA A 35 -0.99 13.56 2.87
C ALA A 35 -1.86 14.37 3.84
N THR A 36 -3.16 14.17 3.75
CA THR A 36 -4.13 14.69 4.72
C THR A 36 -4.32 13.71 5.87
N SER A 37 -5.10 14.08 6.88
CA SER A 37 -5.39 13.27 8.07
C SER A 37 -6.18 11.98 7.79
N PHE A 38 -6.67 11.77 6.56
CA PHE A 38 -7.44 10.58 6.17
C PHE A 38 -6.60 9.56 5.39
N VAL A 39 -5.30 9.84 5.21
CA VAL A 39 -4.38 8.94 4.51
C VAL A 39 -3.39 8.37 5.51
N MET A 40 -3.50 7.07 5.77
CA MET A 40 -2.51 6.34 6.54
C MET A 40 -1.28 6.07 5.67
N ILE A 41 -0.11 6.49 6.15
CA ILE A 41 1.17 6.29 5.47
C ILE A 41 1.87 5.07 6.05
N CYS A 42 2.01 4.03 5.22
CA CYS A 42 2.60 2.76 5.59
C CYS A 42 3.98 2.58 4.94
N ASP A 43 4.86 1.88 5.65
CA ASP A 43 6.19 1.49 5.18
C ASP A 43 6.49 0.05 5.60
N PHE A 44 7.37 -0.61 4.87
CA PHE A 44 7.76 -1.98 5.19
C PHE A 44 8.69 -2.01 6.40
N LYS A 45 8.61 -3.10 7.17
CA LYS A 45 9.59 -3.39 8.22
C LYS A 45 11.00 -3.42 7.64
N LYS A 46 11.99 -3.08 8.47
CA LYS A 46 13.39 -2.94 8.06
C LYS A 46 13.93 -4.21 7.38
N GLU A 47 13.54 -5.40 7.82
CA GLU A 47 13.99 -6.67 7.25
C GLU A 47 13.61 -6.91 5.77
N PHE A 48 12.60 -6.20 5.29
CA PHE A 48 12.12 -6.26 3.90
C PHE A 48 12.60 -5.08 3.05
N LYS A 49 13.15 -4.03 3.67
CA LYS A 49 13.68 -2.88 2.92
C LYS A 49 14.85 -3.33 2.04
N GLY A 50 14.85 -2.87 0.78
CA GLY A 50 15.85 -3.26 -0.22
C GLY A 50 15.57 -4.59 -0.93
N LYS A 51 14.69 -5.45 -0.40
CA LYS A 51 14.29 -6.71 -1.06
C LYS A 51 13.07 -6.57 -1.98
N ILE A 52 12.30 -5.49 -1.81
CA ILE A 52 11.02 -5.28 -2.50
C ILE A 52 11.15 -4.13 -3.50
N ASP A 53 11.02 -4.43 -4.79
CA ASP A 53 10.98 -3.42 -5.85
C ASP A 53 9.60 -2.73 -5.94
N LYS A 54 9.50 -1.67 -6.74
CA LYS A 54 8.26 -0.91 -6.90
C LYS A 54 7.06 -1.74 -7.40
N TYR A 55 7.33 -2.76 -8.20
CA TYR A 55 6.28 -3.62 -8.78
C TYR A 55 5.74 -4.59 -7.73
N ALA A 56 6.60 -5.16 -6.89
CA ALA A 56 6.16 -5.97 -5.75
C ALA A 56 5.41 -5.11 -4.71
N LYS A 57 5.84 -3.86 -4.47
CA LYS A 57 5.08 -2.92 -3.62
C LYS A 57 3.69 -2.63 -4.18
N TYR A 58 3.58 -2.41 -5.49
CA TYR A 58 2.29 -2.25 -6.17
C TYR A 58 1.42 -3.49 -6.01
N TYR A 59 1.95 -4.69 -6.29
CA TYR A 59 1.22 -5.95 -6.10
C TYR A 59 0.63 -6.06 -4.68
N ILE A 60 1.47 -5.86 -3.66
CA ILE A 60 1.05 -5.92 -2.25
C ILE A 60 -0.04 -4.88 -1.95
N SER A 61 0.07 -3.67 -2.51
CA SER A 61 -0.93 -2.61 -2.30
C SER A 61 -2.32 -3.02 -2.81
N ILE A 62 -2.40 -3.73 -3.94
CA ILE A 62 -3.67 -4.25 -4.48
C ILE A 62 -4.25 -5.32 -3.55
N ILE A 63 -3.43 -6.26 -3.08
CA ILE A 63 -3.90 -7.32 -2.16
C ILE A 63 -4.42 -6.72 -0.85
N ILE A 64 -3.74 -5.71 -0.30
CA ILE A 64 -4.22 -5.00 0.89
C ILE A 64 -5.53 -4.27 0.59
N SER A 65 -5.62 -3.57 -0.55
CA SER A 65 -6.82 -2.84 -0.97
C SER A 65 -8.03 -3.76 -1.05
N GLU A 66 -7.89 -4.92 -1.69
CA GLU A 66 -8.96 -5.93 -1.82
C GLU A 66 -9.43 -6.47 -0.46
N ARG A 67 -8.52 -6.51 0.52
CA ARG A 67 -8.86 -6.96 1.87
C ARG A 67 -9.56 -5.87 2.69
N LEU A 68 -9.09 -4.62 2.60
CA LEU A 68 -9.58 -3.51 3.41
C LEU A 68 -10.84 -2.85 2.86
N PHE A 69 -11.05 -2.86 1.54
CA PHE A 69 -12.27 -2.28 0.95
C PHE A 69 -13.56 -2.92 1.49
N LYS A 70 -13.48 -4.17 1.96
CA LYS A 70 -14.61 -4.89 2.58
C LYS A 70 -14.84 -4.53 4.04
N THR A 71 -13.93 -3.82 4.68
CA THR A 71 -13.92 -3.60 6.14
C THR A 71 -13.89 -2.13 6.54
N VAL A 72 -13.36 -1.25 5.70
CA VAL A 72 -13.24 0.18 5.99
C VAL A 72 -14.43 0.91 5.36
N ALA A 73 -15.29 1.46 6.21
CA ALA A 73 -16.52 2.15 5.81
C ALA A 73 -16.37 3.68 5.87
N HIS A 74 -17.45 4.38 5.52
CA HIS A 74 -17.52 5.84 5.65
C HIS A 74 -17.35 6.28 7.12
N GLY A 75 -16.70 7.44 7.33
CA GLY A 75 -16.56 8.05 8.65
C GLY A 75 -15.44 7.51 9.55
N MET A 76 -14.71 6.48 9.11
CA MET A 76 -13.61 5.90 9.91
C MET A 76 -12.34 6.78 9.89
N GLY A 77 -11.77 6.97 11.07
CA GLY A 77 -10.45 7.57 11.28
C GLY A 77 -9.31 6.56 11.08
N ILE A 78 -8.07 7.07 10.97
CA ILE A 78 -6.86 6.24 10.81
C ILE A 78 -6.74 5.17 11.91
N SER A 79 -7.10 5.50 13.15
CA SER A 79 -7.03 4.58 14.30
C SER A 79 -8.04 3.44 14.24
N GLU A 80 -9.07 3.55 13.40
CA GLU A 80 -10.15 2.57 13.30
C GLU A 80 -9.91 1.58 12.15
N VAL A 81 -8.96 1.86 11.26
CA VAL A 81 -8.58 0.93 10.18
C VAL A 81 -8.07 -0.37 10.80
N PRO A 82 -8.70 -1.52 10.48
CA PRO A 82 -8.37 -2.78 11.14
C PRO A 82 -7.03 -3.33 10.66
N THR A 83 -6.35 -4.05 11.55
CA THR A 83 -5.23 -4.91 11.15
C THR A 83 -5.74 -6.08 10.34
N VAL A 84 -5.13 -6.33 9.18
CA VAL A 84 -5.49 -7.44 8.30
C VAL A 84 -4.29 -8.32 8.00
N SER A 85 -4.52 -9.64 7.97
CA SER A 85 -3.58 -10.61 7.41
C SER A 85 -3.86 -10.79 5.92
N ILE A 86 -2.81 -10.75 5.11
CA ILE A 86 -2.86 -10.98 3.66
C ILE A 86 -2.09 -12.26 3.32
N LYS A 87 -2.53 -12.96 2.28
CA LYS A 87 -1.80 -14.11 1.71
C LYS A 87 -0.91 -13.62 0.59
N LEU A 88 0.36 -14.01 0.62
CA LEU A 88 1.36 -13.65 -0.38
C LEU A 88 2.01 -14.92 -0.94
N PRO A 89 2.46 -14.90 -2.21
CA PRO A 89 3.23 -15.99 -2.79
C PRO A 89 4.53 -16.23 -2.02
N ILE A 90 4.88 -17.50 -1.87
CA ILE A 90 6.11 -17.97 -1.24
C ILE A 90 6.88 -18.86 -2.22
N LYS A 91 8.19 -18.92 -2.04
CA LYS A 91 9.08 -19.86 -2.71
C LYS A 91 9.04 -21.22 -2.03
N SER A 92 9.73 -22.19 -2.63
CA SER A 92 9.88 -23.54 -2.07
C SER A 92 10.63 -23.57 -0.72
N ASP A 93 11.44 -22.55 -0.43
CA ASP A 93 12.16 -22.39 0.84
C ASP A 93 11.31 -21.74 1.95
N GLY A 94 10.04 -21.39 1.65
CA GLY A 94 9.13 -20.74 2.59
C GLY A 94 9.26 -19.22 2.67
N GLU A 95 10.22 -18.61 1.97
CA GLU A 95 10.39 -17.16 1.93
C GLU A 95 9.40 -16.50 0.97
N LEU A 96 9.09 -15.21 1.21
CA LEU A 96 8.23 -14.43 0.32
C LEU A 96 8.83 -14.31 -1.09
N ASP A 97 8.02 -14.56 -2.11
CA ASP A 97 8.46 -14.48 -3.51
C ASP A 97 8.19 -13.10 -4.12
N PHE A 98 9.02 -12.12 -3.76
CA PHE A 98 8.94 -10.79 -4.36
C PHE A 98 9.21 -10.79 -5.86
N SER A 99 10.06 -11.69 -6.35
CA SER A 99 10.36 -11.82 -7.78
C SER A 99 9.13 -12.23 -8.56
N PHE A 100 8.34 -13.19 -8.06
CA PHE A 100 7.05 -13.54 -8.63
C PHE A 100 6.11 -12.33 -8.67
N MET A 101 5.97 -11.61 -7.56
CA MET A 101 5.08 -10.43 -7.49
C MET A 101 5.47 -9.38 -8.53
N SER A 102 6.75 -9.05 -8.64
CA SER A 102 7.27 -8.09 -9.61
C SER A 102 7.06 -8.56 -11.05
N ASN A 103 7.38 -9.82 -11.34
CA ASN A 103 7.23 -10.39 -12.67
C ASN A 103 5.76 -10.49 -13.09
N TYR A 104 4.85 -10.78 -12.15
CA TYR A 104 3.43 -10.80 -12.39
C TYR A 104 2.92 -9.43 -12.84
N VAL A 105 3.27 -8.36 -12.13
CA VAL A 105 2.88 -6.99 -12.51
C VAL A 105 3.51 -6.59 -13.85
N LYS A 106 4.76 -6.96 -14.11
CA LYS A 106 5.47 -6.63 -15.36
C LYS A 106 4.91 -7.32 -16.60
N LYS A 107 4.03 -8.34 -16.47
CA LYS A 107 3.34 -8.95 -17.62
C LYS A 107 2.32 -8.01 -18.27
N PHE A 108 1.87 -6.98 -17.55
CA PHE A 108 0.95 -5.99 -18.08
C PHE A 108 1.71 -4.85 -18.73
N ASP A 109 1.37 -4.49 -19.96
CA ASP A 109 2.01 -3.38 -20.70
C ASP A 109 1.98 -2.05 -19.94
N PHE A 110 0.95 -1.85 -19.12
CA PHE A 110 0.78 -0.65 -18.29
C PHE A 110 1.78 -0.55 -17.14
N ALA A 111 2.52 -1.62 -16.83
CA ALA A 111 3.54 -1.60 -15.78
C ALA A 111 4.63 -0.55 -16.07
N LYS A 112 4.84 -0.16 -17.33
CA LYS A 112 5.77 0.94 -17.69
C LYS A 112 5.39 2.30 -17.12
N PHE A 113 4.15 2.48 -16.67
CA PHE A 113 3.64 3.70 -16.05
C PHE A 113 3.67 3.67 -14.52
N LEU A 114 4.01 2.52 -13.92
CA LEU A 114 4.44 2.41 -12.53
C LEU A 114 5.91 2.80 -12.43
#